data_AF-A0A7R7ZRI9-F1
#
_entry.id   AF-A0A7R7ZRI9-F1
#
_cell.length_a   1.000
_cell.length_b   1.000
_cell.length_c   1.000
_cell.angle_alpha   90.00
_cell.angle_beta   90.00
_cell.angle_gamma   90.00
#
_symmetry.space_group_name_H-M   'P 1'
#
loop_
_entity.id
_entity.type
_entity.pdbx_description
1 polymer ?
#
loop_
_entity_poly.entity_id
_entity_poly.type
_entity_poly.pdbx_seq_one_letter_code
_entity_poly.pdbx_strand_id
1 'polypeptide(L)'
;MAKRSDSWKASQLEKKRKARCELRLERGYNAKAHQQKDAERTGGRASMKTKNKYKEKVNKYAEFLIKEKDMPEGYKVGKGHPTPTLEELKEFFRWVINSTEGRIAPNGRPTMHTMLVWAQEFVPGFSLVTGKEISSRDRADLYYWIEHDLVEEGVLSAIRKPKYNFKLRDFERAILAFWSTDDPFFMSGRYRVQFHFITLQFLCTGARISSFTPTSPDKVGRGLRYKNIELVLFHADNAPWRIGWRLDQQFIKNNNDPENTVFGTAIWDCDKPIYSGALYLLALALADNALYGFSTPEEVFEQRIPEGQDELVLRWNEEAEDRCIVRGVTAEGVSEDPLTKETY
;
A
#
# COMPACT_ATOMS: atom_id res chain seq x y z
N MET A 1 -8.54 -48.93 12.57
CA MET A 1 -7.66 -48.42 11.49
C MET A 1 -6.38 -49.23 11.48
N ALA A 2 -6.09 -49.97 10.40
CA ALA A 2 -4.87 -50.78 10.29
C ALA A 2 -3.62 -49.86 10.21
N LYS A 3 -2.64 -50.07 11.10
CA LYS A 3 -1.34 -49.38 11.04
C LYS A 3 -0.61 -49.81 9.77
N ARG A 4 -0.39 -48.88 8.84
CA ARG A 4 0.38 -49.14 7.61
C ARG A 4 1.82 -49.50 7.97
N SER A 5 2.35 -50.56 7.35
CA SER A 5 3.72 -51.04 7.59
C SER A 5 4.77 -50.03 7.14
N ASP A 6 5.95 -50.07 7.75
CA ASP A 6 7.03 -49.12 7.44
C ASP A 6 7.60 -49.34 6.03
N SER A 7 7.53 -50.58 5.51
CA SER A 7 7.82 -50.89 4.10
C SER A 7 6.88 -50.17 3.13
N TRP A 8 5.59 -50.08 3.44
CA TRP A 8 4.63 -49.34 2.62
C TRP A 8 4.95 -47.83 2.62
N LYS A 9 5.29 -47.26 3.79
CA LYS A 9 5.69 -45.84 3.89
C LYS A 9 6.97 -45.55 3.10
N ALA A 10 7.96 -46.44 3.15
CA ALA A 10 9.20 -46.33 2.40
C ALA A 10 8.97 -46.37 0.88
N SER A 11 8.13 -47.30 0.39
CA SER A 11 7.76 -47.36 -1.03
C SER A 11 7.03 -46.11 -1.51
N GLN A 12 6.12 -45.56 -0.70
CA GLN A 12 5.44 -44.30 -1.01
C GLN A 12 6.39 -43.09 -1.04
N LEU A 13 7.38 -43.06 -0.14
CA LEU A 13 8.40 -42.02 -0.12
C LEU A 13 9.23 -42.05 -1.41
N GLU A 14 9.62 -43.23 -1.88
CA GLU A 14 10.40 -43.40 -3.11
C GLU A 14 9.59 -43.00 -4.35
N LYS A 15 8.32 -43.38 -4.42
CA LYS A 15 7.41 -42.89 -5.48
C LYS A 15 7.31 -41.37 -5.51
N LYS A 16 7.14 -40.73 -4.35
CA LYS A 16 7.12 -39.26 -4.23
C LYS A 16 8.45 -38.63 -4.65
N ARG A 17 9.58 -39.27 -4.34
CA ARG A 17 10.91 -38.79 -4.71
C ARG A 17 11.10 -38.83 -6.23
N LYS A 18 10.73 -39.93 -6.88
CA LYS A 18 10.79 -40.07 -8.33
C LYS A 18 9.90 -39.06 -9.06
N ALA A 19 8.65 -38.91 -8.62
CA ALA A 19 7.71 -37.92 -9.17
C ALA A 19 8.25 -36.47 -9.04
N ARG A 20 8.91 -36.13 -7.93
CA ARG A 20 9.56 -34.81 -7.76
C ARG A 20 10.73 -34.62 -8.72
N CYS A 21 11.49 -35.67 -9.03
CA CYS A 21 12.60 -35.59 -9.99
C CYS A 21 12.08 -35.41 -11.42
N GLU A 22 11.07 -36.18 -11.83
CA GLU A 22 10.43 -36.06 -13.15
C GLU A 22 9.83 -34.66 -13.33
N LEU A 23 9.10 -34.14 -12.34
CA LEU A 23 8.54 -32.80 -12.39
C LEU A 23 9.61 -31.69 -12.52
N ARG A 24 10.78 -31.86 -11.91
CA ARG A 24 11.90 -30.91 -12.08
C ARG A 24 12.44 -30.93 -13.50
N LEU A 25 12.55 -32.10 -14.11
CA LEU A 25 13.01 -32.26 -15.48
C LEU A 25 11.99 -31.65 -16.46
N GLU A 26 10.71 -31.94 -16.27
CA GLU A 26 9.60 -31.38 -17.06
C GLU A 26 9.57 -29.85 -16.98
N ARG A 27 9.79 -29.28 -15.79
CA ARG A 27 9.86 -27.83 -15.57
C ARG A 27 11.21 -27.20 -15.97
N GLY A 28 12.15 -27.98 -16.51
CA GLY A 28 13.46 -27.49 -16.97
C GLY A 28 14.35 -26.94 -15.85
N TYR A 29 14.21 -27.43 -14.61
CA TYR A 29 14.98 -26.92 -13.47
C TYR A 29 16.50 -27.10 -13.68
N ASN A 30 17.23 -26.00 -13.58
CA ASN A 30 18.68 -25.97 -13.63
C ASN A 30 19.23 -25.23 -12.40
N ALA A 31 19.97 -25.95 -11.55
CA ALA A 31 20.52 -25.42 -10.30
C ALA A 31 21.47 -24.22 -10.47
N LYS A 32 22.06 -24.04 -11.66
CA LYS A 32 22.98 -22.92 -11.95
C LYS A 32 22.30 -21.73 -12.61
N ALA A 33 21.05 -21.86 -13.06
CA ALA A 33 20.37 -20.84 -13.88
C ALA A 33 20.21 -19.48 -13.17
N HIS A 34 20.17 -19.47 -11.84
CA HIS A 34 19.97 -18.25 -11.04
C HIS A 34 21.12 -17.91 -10.10
N GLN A 35 22.25 -18.64 -10.18
CA GLN A 35 23.34 -18.52 -9.21
C GLN A 35 23.90 -17.09 -9.08
N GLN A 36 24.06 -16.38 -10.21
CA GLN A 36 24.52 -14.98 -10.20
C GLN A 36 23.48 -14.04 -9.60
N LYS A 37 22.21 -14.21 -9.97
CA LYS A 37 21.08 -13.40 -9.48
C LYS A 37 20.84 -13.60 -7.99
N ASP A 38 20.96 -14.84 -7.51
CA ASP A 38 20.75 -15.20 -6.10
C ASP A 38 21.95 -14.83 -5.22
N ALA A 39 23.14 -14.68 -5.80
CA ALA A 39 24.32 -14.16 -5.11
C ALA A 39 24.25 -12.65 -4.83
N GLU A 40 23.37 -11.91 -5.51
CA GLU A 40 23.16 -10.47 -5.26
C GLU A 40 22.48 -10.25 -3.89
N ARG A 41 23.21 -9.60 -2.97
CA ARG A 41 22.66 -9.20 -1.67
C ARG A 41 21.52 -8.20 -1.84
N THR A 42 20.51 -8.31 -0.97
CA THR A 42 19.27 -7.53 -0.97
C THR A 42 19.46 -6.01 -0.84
N GLY A 43 20.65 -5.52 -0.45
CA GLY A 43 20.95 -4.09 -0.31
C GLY A 43 20.70 -3.24 -1.56
N GLY A 44 20.75 -3.84 -2.76
CA GLY A 44 20.44 -3.16 -4.03
C GLY A 44 18.96 -2.88 -4.29
N ARG A 45 18.04 -3.52 -3.54
CA ARG A 45 16.60 -3.62 -3.88
C ARG A 45 15.73 -2.46 -3.39
N ALA A 46 16.28 -1.50 -2.65
CA ALA A 46 15.54 -0.32 -2.23
C ALA A 46 15.14 0.55 -3.43
N SER A 47 13.94 1.13 -3.39
CA SER A 47 13.48 2.07 -4.43
C SER A 47 14.38 3.31 -4.49
N MET A 48 14.45 3.98 -5.65
CA MET A 48 15.28 5.17 -5.84
C MET A 48 14.94 6.27 -4.82
N LYS A 49 13.66 6.47 -4.52
CA LYS A 49 13.17 7.38 -3.48
C LYS A 49 13.75 7.04 -2.09
N THR A 50 13.83 5.76 -1.77
CA THR A 50 14.37 5.29 -0.48
C THR A 50 15.89 5.47 -0.45
N LYS A 51 16.58 5.15 -1.55
CA LYS A 51 18.03 5.39 -1.69
C LYS A 51 18.40 6.87 -1.51
N ASN A 52 17.57 7.79 -1.99
CA ASN A 52 17.81 9.22 -1.81
C ASN A 52 17.68 9.64 -0.34
N LYS A 53 16.64 9.18 0.38
CA LYS A 53 16.52 9.40 1.83
C LYS A 53 17.72 8.87 2.61
N TYR A 54 18.18 7.67 2.26
CA TYR A 54 19.37 7.08 2.88
C TYR A 54 20.61 7.97 2.70
N LYS A 55 20.83 8.51 1.49
CA LYS A 55 21.92 9.46 1.22
C LYS A 55 21.80 10.74 2.03
N GLU A 56 20.60 11.27 2.22
CA GLU A 56 20.39 12.45 3.07
C GLU A 56 20.84 12.22 4.51
N LYS A 57 20.63 11.03 5.07
CA LYS A 57 21.12 10.68 6.42
C LYS A 57 22.64 10.63 6.48
N VAL A 58 23.28 10.10 5.44
CA VAL A 58 24.76 10.07 5.34
C VAL A 58 25.33 11.48 5.17
N ASN A 59 24.65 12.36 4.43
CA ASN A 59 25.06 13.76 4.32
C ASN A 59 25.03 14.47 5.68
N LYS A 60 24.02 14.18 6.52
CA LYS A 60 23.97 14.71 7.89
C LYS A 60 25.10 14.18 8.78
N TYR A 61 25.52 12.95 8.57
CA TYR A 61 26.71 12.42 9.22
C TYR A 61 27.99 13.10 8.73
N ALA A 62 28.11 13.44 7.44
CA ALA A 62 29.21 14.27 6.95
C ALA A 62 29.23 15.66 7.62
N GLU A 63 28.07 16.29 7.84
CA GLU A 63 27.99 17.55 8.60
C GLU A 63 28.49 17.41 10.04
N PHE A 64 28.13 16.32 10.73
CA PHE A 64 28.65 16.00 12.05
C PHE A 64 30.18 15.88 12.04
N LEU A 65 30.74 15.16 11.07
CA LEU A 65 32.19 15.01 10.96
C LEU A 65 32.91 16.35 10.73
N ILE A 66 32.32 17.25 9.95
CA ILE A 66 32.88 18.59 9.72
C ILE A 66 32.86 19.43 11.00
N LYS A 67 31.73 19.42 11.72
CA LYS A 67 31.54 20.30 12.89
C LYS A 67 32.20 19.80 14.17
N GLU A 68 32.22 18.50 14.38
CA GLU A 68 32.60 17.90 15.66
C GLU A 68 33.88 17.04 15.58
N LYS A 69 34.37 16.73 14.37
CA LYS A 69 35.53 15.85 14.14
C LYS A 69 36.59 16.48 13.23
N ASP A 70 36.60 17.80 13.12
CA ASP A 70 37.61 18.60 12.41
C ASP A 70 37.83 18.19 10.93
N MET A 71 36.82 17.61 10.28
CA MET A 71 36.90 17.35 8.84
C MET A 71 36.80 18.66 8.05
N PRO A 72 37.50 18.76 6.90
CA PRO A 72 37.51 19.99 6.11
C PRO A 72 36.11 20.37 5.63
N GLU A 73 35.85 21.67 5.50
CA GLU A 73 34.60 22.15 4.91
C GLU A 73 34.34 21.50 3.54
N GLY A 74 33.08 21.10 3.33
CA GLY A 74 32.69 20.39 2.10
C GLY A 74 33.08 18.91 2.07
N TYR A 75 33.59 18.33 3.16
CA TYR A 75 33.82 16.89 3.27
C TYR A 75 32.58 16.08 2.91
N LYS A 76 32.77 15.00 2.15
CA LYS A 76 31.72 14.07 1.77
C LYS A 76 32.13 12.65 2.11
N VAL A 77 31.24 11.94 2.79
CA VAL A 77 31.37 10.49 3.00
C VAL A 77 31.18 9.80 1.66
N GLY A 78 32.13 8.94 1.28
CA GLY A 78 32.17 8.29 -0.03
C GLY A 78 32.88 6.94 -0.02
N LYS A 79 33.11 6.38 -1.21
CA LYS A 79 33.82 5.10 -1.39
C LYS A 79 35.20 5.18 -0.76
N GLY A 80 35.42 4.41 0.31
CA GLY A 80 36.69 4.37 1.04
C GLY A 80 36.63 4.88 2.47
N HIS A 81 35.62 5.67 2.85
CA HIS A 81 35.45 6.14 4.24
C HIS A 81 35.45 4.95 5.22
N PRO A 82 36.16 5.01 6.36
CA PRO A 82 36.19 3.92 7.34
C PRO A 82 34.80 3.68 7.92
N THR A 83 34.51 2.45 8.33
CA THR A 83 33.25 2.17 9.04
C THR A 83 33.33 2.83 10.43
N PRO A 84 32.33 3.64 10.84
CA PRO A 84 32.32 4.26 12.16
C PRO A 84 32.27 3.19 13.25
N THR A 85 32.93 3.45 14.37
CA THR A 85 32.84 2.60 15.56
C THR A 85 31.47 2.77 16.24
N LEU A 86 31.11 1.84 17.12
CA LEU A 86 29.87 1.97 17.91
C LEU A 86 29.86 3.26 18.75
N GLU A 87 31.00 3.65 19.31
CA GLU A 87 31.13 4.90 20.06
C GLU A 87 30.85 6.12 19.19
N GLU A 88 31.44 6.19 18.01
CA GLU A 88 31.23 7.28 17.07
C GLU A 88 29.78 7.34 16.58
N LEU A 89 29.15 6.17 16.35
CA LEU A 89 27.72 6.09 16.04
C LEU A 89 26.89 6.70 17.18
N LYS A 90 27.16 6.33 18.43
CA LYS A 90 26.43 6.88 19.59
C LYS A 90 26.64 8.39 19.73
N GLU A 91 27.85 8.89 19.51
CA GLU A 91 28.14 10.33 19.50
C GLU A 91 27.36 11.05 18.39
N PHE A 92 27.40 10.53 17.16
CA PHE A 92 26.64 11.08 16.04
C PHE A 92 25.14 11.15 16.35
N PHE A 93 24.56 10.08 16.89
CA PHE A 93 23.13 10.08 17.23
C PHE A 93 22.81 11.04 18.39
N ARG A 94 23.68 11.21 19.38
CA ARG A 94 23.54 12.27 20.39
C ARG A 94 23.56 13.65 19.75
N TRP A 95 24.45 13.88 18.80
CA TRP A 95 24.52 15.14 18.05
C TRP A 95 23.23 15.39 17.24
N VAL A 96 22.70 14.37 16.55
CA VAL A 96 21.43 14.48 15.81
C VAL A 96 20.27 14.79 16.75
N ILE A 97 20.20 14.13 17.91
CA ILE A 97 19.14 14.36 18.91
C ILE A 97 19.15 15.82 19.39
N ASN A 98 20.32 16.36 19.67
CA ASN A 98 20.46 17.74 20.18
C ASN A 98 20.37 18.80 19.08
N SER A 99 20.55 18.44 17.81
CA SER A 99 20.45 19.37 16.66
C SER A 99 19.10 19.30 15.93
N THR A 100 18.18 18.44 16.38
CA THR A 100 16.86 18.25 15.75
C THR A 100 15.74 18.70 16.69
N GLU A 101 14.88 19.58 16.20
CA GLU A 101 13.66 19.97 16.93
C GLU A 101 12.55 18.91 16.75
N GLY A 102 12.15 18.33 17.88
CA GLY A 102 11.02 17.41 17.97
C GLY A 102 9.69 18.15 18.13
N ARG A 103 8.62 17.55 17.59
CA ARG A 103 7.29 18.19 17.54
C ARG A 103 6.30 17.74 18.61
N ILE A 104 6.62 16.68 19.35
CA ILE A 104 5.65 15.96 20.19
C ILE A 104 6.13 15.84 21.63
N ALA A 105 7.41 15.52 21.85
CA ALA A 105 7.92 15.37 23.20
C ALA A 105 8.02 16.76 23.88
N PRO A 106 7.59 16.91 25.14
CA PRO A 106 7.63 18.21 25.84
C PRO A 106 9.02 18.82 25.97
N ASN A 107 10.07 17.98 25.96
CA ASN A 107 11.46 18.42 26.03
C ASN A 107 11.99 18.99 24.70
N GLY A 108 11.15 19.12 23.66
CA GLY A 108 11.53 19.64 22.35
C GLY A 108 12.46 18.72 21.55
N ARG A 109 12.81 17.54 22.05
CA ARG A 109 13.66 16.55 21.37
C ARG A 109 12.85 15.61 20.49
N PRO A 110 13.47 14.98 19.47
CA PRO A 110 12.81 13.92 18.72
C PRO A 110 12.40 12.77 19.63
N THR A 111 11.41 11.98 19.21
CA THR A 111 11.02 10.78 19.95
C THR A 111 11.97 9.63 19.63
N MET A 112 11.97 8.61 20.50
CA MET A 112 12.72 7.38 20.27
C MET A 112 12.44 6.79 18.89
N HIS A 113 11.17 6.73 18.48
CA HIS A 113 10.80 6.15 17.20
C HIS A 113 11.38 6.94 16.00
N THR A 114 11.43 8.27 16.09
CA THR A 114 12.06 9.09 15.05
C THR A 114 13.55 8.79 14.94
N MET A 115 14.26 8.66 16.06
CA MET A 115 15.70 8.36 16.07
C MET A 115 16.00 6.94 15.59
N LEU A 116 15.17 5.96 15.96
CA LEU A 116 15.29 4.60 15.46
C LEU A 116 15.13 4.54 13.95
N VAL A 117 14.12 5.23 13.38
CA VAL A 117 13.94 5.32 11.93
C VAL A 117 15.16 5.97 11.28
N TRP A 118 15.71 7.03 11.87
CA TRP A 118 16.96 7.64 11.41
C TRP A 118 18.11 6.63 11.37
N ALA A 119 18.27 5.80 12.41
CA ALA A 119 19.30 4.75 12.44
C ALA A 119 19.05 3.66 11.40
N GLN A 120 17.80 3.26 11.19
CA GLN A 120 17.40 2.29 10.17
C GLN A 120 17.54 2.81 8.74
N GLU A 121 17.51 4.12 8.53
CA GLU A 121 17.79 4.76 7.23
C GLU A 121 19.29 5.03 7.02
N PHE A 122 20.00 5.42 8.09
CA PHE A 122 21.44 5.72 8.06
C PHE A 122 22.27 4.47 7.77
N VAL A 123 22.06 3.37 8.50
CA VAL A 123 22.89 2.16 8.37
C VAL A 123 22.93 1.60 6.94
N PRO A 124 21.81 1.35 6.25
CA PRO A 124 21.84 0.94 4.85
C PRO A 124 22.34 2.06 3.93
N GLY A 125 22.12 3.33 4.28
CA GLY A 125 22.64 4.47 3.52
C GLY A 125 24.16 4.55 3.54
N PHE A 126 24.77 4.30 4.69
CA PHE A 126 26.21 4.28 4.84
C PHE A 126 26.81 3.22 3.91
N SER A 127 26.27 2.00 3.95
CA SER A 127 26.70 0.92 3.05
C SER A 127 26.48 1.26 1.57
N LEU A 128 25.36 1.89 1.22
CA LEU A 128 25.08 2.34 -0.14
C LEU A 128 26.12 3.36 -0.67
N VAL A 129 26.57 4.28 0.19
CA VAL A 129 27.47 5.37 -0.19
C VAL A 129 28.94 4.95 -0.16
N THR A 130 29.35 4.20 0.86
CA THR A 130 30.76 3.84 1.10
C THR A 130 31.15 2.47 0.54
N GLY A 131 30.17 1.59 0.32
CA GLY A 131 30.39 0.18 -0.01
C GLY A 131 30.74 -0.69 1.19
N LYS A 132 30.76 -0.15 2.42
CA LYS A 132 31.10 -0.88 3.65
C LYS A 132 29.89 -1.07 4.55
N GLU A 133 29.72 -2.28 5.07
CA GLU A 133 28.64 -2.59 6.01
C GLU A 133 29.07 -2.23 7.45
N ILE A 134 28.16 -1.61 8.20
CA ILE A 134 28.26 -1.56 9.66
C ILE A 134 27.97 -2.97 10.18
N SER A 135 28.78 -3.44 11.13
CA SER A 135 28.67 -4.82 11.62
C SER A 135 27.27 -5.09 12.18
N SER A 136 26.79 -6.33 12.03
CA SER A 136 25.45 -6.70 12.52
C SER A 136 25.30 -6.51 14.03
N ARG A 137 26.41 -6.69 14.78
CA ARG A 137 26.48 -6.48 16.22
C ARG A 137 26.37 -5.01 16.58
N ASP A 138 27.22 -4.14 16.01
CA ASP A 138 27.18 -2.70 16.31
C ASP A 138 25.84 -2.09 15.92
N ARG A 139 25.25 -2.55 14.80
CA ARG A 139 23.90 -2.14 14.39
C ARG A 139 22.85 -2.52 15.43
N ALA A 140 22.89 -3.75 15.94
CA ALA A 140 21.93 -4.22 16.93
C ALA A 140 22.09 -3.45 18.26
N ASP A 141 23.34 -3.26 18.70
CA ASP A 141 23.66 -2.52 19.93
C ASP A 141 23.27 -1.04 19.82
N LEU A 142 23.43 -0.42 18.64
CA LEU A 142 22.96 0.95 18.38
C LEU A 142 21.43 1.04 18.48
N TYR A 143 20.69 0.11 17.87
CA TYR A 143 19.23 0.12 17.92
C TYR A 143 18.72 -0.10 19.34
N TYR A 144 19.29 -1.05 20.06
CA TYR A 144 18.96 -1.30 21.45
C TYR A 144 19.19 -0.07 22.33
N TRP A 145 20.36 0.57 22.20
CA TRP A 145 20.70 1.78 22.95
C TRP A 145 19.72 2.95 22.67
N ILE A 146 19.25 3.11 21.43
CA ILE A 146 18.23 4.12 21.10
C ILE A 146 16.86 3.77 21.68
N GLU A 147 16.45 2.51 21.58
CA GLU A 147 15.12 2.05 22.02
C GLU A 147 14.98 2.00 23.54
N HIS A 148 16.05 1.66 24.26
CA HIS A 148 16.05 1.36 25.69
C HIS A 148 16.88 2.38 26.48
N ASP A 149 18.21 2.33 26.38
CA ASP A 149 19.11 3.10 27.24
C ASP A 149 18.80 4.60 27.21
N LEU A 150 18.66 5.22 26.03
CA LEU A 150 18.33 6.65 25.90
C LEU A 150 16.93 7.01 26.42
N VAL A 151 16.01 6.04 26.47
CA VAL A 151 14.67 6.23 27.06
C VAL A 151 14.75 6.15 28.57
N GLU A 152 15.50 5.18 29.12
CA GLU A 152 15.75 5.04 30.55
C GLU A 152 16.53 6.23 31.14
N GLU A 153 17.50 6.77 30.38
CA GLU A 153 18.22 8.01 30.71
C GLU A 153 17.32 9.28 30.65
N GLY A 154 16.09 9.17 30.14
CA GLY A 154 15.19 10.31 29.96
C GLY A 154 15.59 11.27 28.83
N VAL A 155 16.58 10.89 28.00
CA VAL A 155 17.03 11.68 26.85
C VAL A 155 15.96 11.69 25.75
N LEU A 156 15.37 10.52 25.47
CA LEU A 156 14.33 10.31 24.48
C LEU A 156 13.01 9.89 25.13
N SER A 157 11.91 10.34 24.54
CA SER A 157 10.57 9.89 24.94
C SER A 157 10.03 8.85 23.96
N ALA A 158 9.37 7.82 24.49
CA ALA A 158 8.61 6.84 23.71
C ALA A 158 7.20 7.31 23.32
N ILE A 159 6.82 8.56 23.64
CA ILE A 159 5.51 9.13 23.29
C ILE A 159 5.27 9.05 21.78
N ARG A 160 4.03 8.71 21.42
CA ARG A 160 3.54 8.68 20.04
C ARG A 160 2.35 9.60 19.90
N LYS A 161 2.20 10.18 18.70
CA LYS A 161 0.97 10.90 18.37
C LYS A 161 -0.22 9.94 18.48
N PRO A 162 -1.29 10.30 19.20
CA PRO A 162 -2.51 9.49 19.20
C PRO A 162 -3.03 9.35 17.77
N LYS A 163 -3.45 8.13 17.41
CA LYS A 163 -4.12 7.87 16.14
C LYS A 163 -5.60 8.15 16.31
N TYR A 164 -6.06 9.28 15.79
CA TYR A 164 -7.49 9.57 15.67
C TYR A 164 -7.99 8.90 14.39
N ASN A 165 -8.58 7.71 14.54
CA ASN A 165 -9.15 6.98 13.41
C ASN A 165 -10.43 7.67 12.96
N PHE A 166 -10.62 7.76 11.64
CA PHE A 166 -11.87 8.19 11.02
C PHE A 166 -12.97 7.16 11.31
N LYS A 167 -14.04 7.57 11.99
CA LYS A 167 -15.13 6.68 12.39
C LYS A 167 -16.34 6.85 11.47
N LEU A 168 -17.28 5.91 11.56
CA LEU A 168 -18.56 5.96 10.84
C LEU A 168 -19.30 7.30 11.04
N ARG A 169 -19.33 7.83 12.27
CA ARG A 169 -19.98 9.13 12.54
C ARG A 169 -19.26 10.31 11.86
N ASP A 170 -17.94 10.21 11.70
CA ASP A 170 -17.16 11.24 11.00
C ASP A 170 -17.45 11.17 9.50
N PHE A 171 -17.55 9.96 8.94
CA PHE A 171 -18.01 9.70 7.58
C PHE A 171 -19.39 10.30 7.31
N GLU A 172 -20.38 9.96 8.15
CA GLU A 172 -21.75 10.45 7.99
C GLU A 172 -21.82 11.98 7.97
N ARG A 173 -21.14 12.63 8.92
CA ARG A 173 -21.08 14.09 9.00
C ARG A 173 -20.40 14.70 7.78
N ALA A 174 -19.27 14.12 7.35
CA ALA A 174 -18.52 14.61 6.20
C ALA A 174 -19.35 14.50 4.91
N ILE A 175 -19.99 13.36 4.66
CA ILE A 175 -20.80 13.14 3.48
C ILE A 175 -22.09 13.97 3.51
N LEU A 176 -22.77 14.09 4.66
CA LEU A 176 -23.93 14.96 4.78
C LEU A 176 -23.59 16.42 4.47
N ALA A 177 -22.49 16.93 5.06
CA ALA A 177 -22.01 18.28 4.75
C ALA A 177 -21.63 18.43 3.28
N PHE A 178 -20.95 17.42 2.72
CA PHE A 178 -20.55 17.41 1.32
C PHE A 178 -21.75 17.51 0.36
N TRP A 179 -22.86 16.81 0.64
CA TRP A 179 -24.06 16.89 -0.19
C TRP A 179 -24.93 18.12 0.09
N SER A 180 -24.95 18.61 1.33
CA SER A 180 -25.87 19.68 1.75
C SER A 180 -25.29 21.08 1.63
N THR A 181 -23.97 21.22 1.49
CA THR A 181 -23.34 22.53 1.36
C THR A 181 -23.33 22.96 -0.10
N ASP A 182 -23.93 24.12 -0.37
CA ASP A 182 -23.72 24.85 -1.61
C ASP A 182 -22.32 25.46 -1.55
N ASP A 183 -21.39 24.83 -2.25
CA ASP A 183 -20.00 25.27 -2.31
C ASP A 183 -19.89 26.46 -3.29
N PRO A 184 -19.23 27.57 -2.91
CA PRO A 184 -18.97 28.68 -3.84
C PRO A 184 -18.06 28.27 -5.02
N PHE A 185 -17.33 27.16 -4.91
CA PHE A 185 -16.57 26.56 -6.00
C PHE A 185 -17.41 25.53 -6.76
N PHE A 186 -17.36 25.56 -8.09
CA PHE A 186 -18.05 24.60 -8.93
C PHE A 186 -17.57 23.16 -8.64
N MET A 187 -18.40 22.39 -7.94
CA MET A 187 -18.24 20.94 -7.82
C MET A 187 -19.20 20.23 -8.75
N SER A 188 -18.69 19.58 -9.79
CA SER A 188 -19.51 18.82 -10.71
C SER A 188 -20.24 17.67 -9.99
N GLY A 189 -21.46 17.34 -10.44
CA GLY A 189 -22.21 16.20 -9.89
C GLY A 189 -21.43 14.88 -10.00
N ARG A 190 -20.68 14.70 -11.09
CA ARG A 190 -19.80 13.54 -11.29
C ARG A 190 -18.67 13.47 -10.27
N TYR A 191 -18.09 14.59 -9.86
CA TYR A 191 -17.12 14.59 -8.76
C TYR A 191 -17.78 14.17 -7.44
N ARG A 192 -18.98 14.68 -7.14
CA ARG A 192 -19.70 14.32 -5.90
C ARG A 192 -19.97 12.82 -5.79
N VAL A 193 -20.47 12.21 -6.87
CA VAL A 193 -20.73 10.75 -6.91
C VAL A 193 -19.44 9.94 -6.73
N GLN A 194 -18.38 10.26 -7.47
CA GLN A 194 -17.10 9.53 -7.38
C GLN A 194 -16.44 9.68 -6.01
N PHE A 195 -16.43 10.90 -5.46
CA PHE A 195 -15.84 11.19 -4.15
C PHE A 195 -16.57 10.43 -3.05
N HIS A 196 -17.91 10.41 -3.10
CA HIS A 196 -18.70 9.66 -2.14
C HIS A 196 -18.43 8.15 -2.29
N PHE A 197 -18.52 7.62 -3.51
CA PHE A 197 -18.24 6.21 -3.78
C PHE A 197 -16.88 5.77 -3.23
N ILE A 198 -15.80 6.50 -3.56
CA ILE A 198 -14.46 6.11 -3.14
C ILE A 198 -14.25 6.24 -1.64
N THR A 199 -14.84 7.26 -1.00
CA THR A 199 -14.77 7.43 0.46
C THR A 199 -15.48 6.30 1.18
N LEU A 200 -16.62 5.84 0.65
CA LEU A 200 -17.31 4.65 1.16
C LEU A 200 -16.46 3.38 0.97
N GLN A 201 -15.79 3.22 -0.18
CA GLN A 201 -14.87 2.08 -0.37
C GLN A 201 -13.73 2.09 0.66
N PHE A 202 -13.15 3.25 0.99
CA PHE A 202 -12.14 3.34 2.04
C PHE A 202 -12.66 2.92 3.41
N LEU A 203 -13.88 3.33 3.75
CA LEU A 203 -14.52 2.95 5.01
C LEU A 203 -14.77 1.43 5.09
N CYS A 204 -15.28 0.83 4.02
CA CYS A 204 -15.64 -0.59 4.00
C CYS A 204 -14.43 -1.53 3.92
N THR A 205 -13.38 -1.15 3.18
CA THR A 205 -12.26 -2.06 2.88
C THR A 205 -11.02 -1.84 3.74
N GLY A 206 -10.89 -0.67 4.37
CA GLY A 206 -9.65 -0.27 5.04
C GLY A 206 -8.44 -0.15 4.10
N ALA A 207 -8.67 -0.12 2.78
CA ALA A 207 -7.63 0.02 1.78
C ALA A 207 -6.92 1.37 1.91
N ARG A 208 -5.67 1.43 1.42
CA ARG A 208 -4.93 2.69 1.40
C ARG A 208 -5.47 3.58 0.30
N ILE A 209 -5.47 4.89 0.53
CA ILE A 209 -5.78 5.89 -0.51
C ILE A 209 -5.08 5.60 -1.84
N SER A 210 -3.78 5.32 -1.79
CA SER A 210 -2.98 5.04 -2.99
C SER A 210 -3.36 3.76 -3.74
N SER A 211 -4.19 2.89 -3.16
CA SER A 211 -4.68 1.66 -3.80
C SER A 211 -5.83 1.95 -4.78
N PHE A 212 -6.62 3.00 -4.54
CA PHE A 212 -7.69 3.40 -5.45
C PHE A 212 -7.36 4.66 -6.25
N THR A 213 -6.68 5.63 -5.64
CA THR A 213 -6.24 6.88 -6.25
C THR A 213 -4.71 6.93 -6.22
N PRO A 214 -4.02 6.51 -7.30
CA PRO A 214 -2.56 6.36 -7.29
C PRO A 214 -1.86 7.71 -7.07
N THR A 215 -0.62 7.67 -6.60
CA THR A 215 0.22 8.89 -6.58
C THR A 215 0.56 9.28 -8.02
N SER A 216 0.72 10.57 -8.30
CA SER A 216 1.01 11.09 -9.64
C SER A 216 2.11 10.34 -10.43
N PRO A 217 3.25 9.94 -9.83
CA PRO A 217 4.29 9.17 -10.54
C PRO A 217 3.87 7.75 -10.94
N ASP A 218 2.89 7.19 -10.23
CA ASP A 218 2.41 5.82 -10.37
C ASP A 218 1.03 5.77 -11.07
N LYS A 219 0.56 6.87 -11.68
CA LYS A 219 -0.81 6.97 -12.22
C LYS A 219 -1.08 6.03 -13.41
N VAL A 220 -0.05 5.76 -14.21
CA VAL A 220 -0.17 4.91 -15.40
C VAL A 220 -0.33 3.45 -14.98
N GLY A 221 -1.38 2.79 -15.47
CA GLY A 221 -1.67 1.39 -15.18
C GLY A 221 -2.12 1.09 -13.74
N ARG A 222 -2.38 2.12 -12.91
CA ARG A 222 -2.94 1.97 -11.57
C ARG A 222 -4.27 2.71 -11.42
N GLY A 223 -4.83 2.61 -10.22
CA GLY A 223 -6.14 3.15 -9.87
C GLY A 223 -7.23 2.09 -9.92
N LEU A 224 -8.37 2.41 -9.32
CA LEU A 224 -9.53 1.53 -9.29
C LEU A 224 -10.18 1.47 -10.67
N ARG A 225 -10.16 0.30 -11.32
CA ARG A 225 -10.71 0.08 -12.67
C ARG A 225 -11.95 -0.81 -12.62
N TYR A 226 -12.77 -0.77 -13.66
CA TYR A 226 -13.98 -1.60 -13.74
C TYR A 226 -13.67 -3.09 -13.60
N LYS A 227 -12.60 -3.59 -14.23
CA LYS A 227 -12.15 -4.99 -14.07
C LYS A 227 -11.77 -5.39 -12.65
N ASN A 228 -11.58 -4.43 -11.74
CA ASN A 228 -11.29 -4.71 -10.33
C ASN A 228 -12.57 -4.83 -9.48
N ILE A 229 -13.75 -4.67 -10.07
CA ILE A 229 -15.03 -4.80 -9.39
C ILE A 229 -15.93 -5.77 -10.13
N GLU A 230 -16.58 -6.67 -9.39
CA GLU A 230 -17.72 -7.42 -9.90
C GLU A 230 -18.99 -6.82 -9.31
N LEU A 231 -19.97 -6.49 -10.16
CA LEU A 231 -21.28 -6.00 -9.75
C LEU A 231 -22.29 -7.13 -9.91
N VAL A 232 -23.04 -7.46 -8.85
CA VAL A 232 -23.82 -8.69 -8.78
C VAL A 232 -25.23 -8.39 -8.28
N LEU A 233 -26.23 -8.93 -8.99
CA LEU A 233 -27.63 -8.94 -8.58
C LEU A 233 -27.95 -10.27 -7.89
N PHE A 234 -28.71 -10.21 -6.79
CA PHE A 234 -29.11 -11.37 -6.00
C PHE A 234 -30.62 -11.35 -5.78
N HIS A 235 -31.24 -12.52 -5.58
CA HIS A 235 -32.66 -12.59 -5.24
C HIS A 235 -32.97 -11.81 -3.96
N ALA A 236 -34.15 -11.20 -3.92
CA ALA A 236 -34.68 -10.47 -2.78
C ALA A 236 -36.15 -10.81 -2.57
N ASP A 237 -36.60 -10.83 -1.32
CA ASP A 237 -37.95 -11.29 -0.97
C ASP A 237 -39.06 -10.35 -1.50
N ASN A 238 -38.79 -9.04 -1.56
CA ASN A 238 -39.78 -8.00 -1.86
C ASN A 238 -39.36 -7.06 -3.01
N ALA A 239 -38.33 -7.43 -3.77
CA ALA A 239 -37.81 -6.65 -4.88
C ALA A 239 -37.34 -7.60 -5.99
N PRO A 240 -37.27 -7.16 -7.26
CA PRO A 240 -36.76 -8.00 -8.34
C PRO A 240 -35.37 -8.58 -8.07
N TRP A 241 -34.55 -7.81 -7.35
CA TRP A 241 -33.24 -8.20 -6.88
C TRP A 241 -32.74 -7.21 -5.82
N ARG A 242 -31.69 -7.59 -5.10
CA ARG A 242 -30.78 -6.71 -4.36
C ARG A 242 -29.44 -6.67 -5.08
N ILE A 243 -28.71 -5.57 -4.97
CA ILE A 243 -27.40 -5.42 -5.62
C ILE A 243 -26.27 -5.44 -4.58
N GLY A 244 -25.12 -5.97 -4.98
CA GLY A 244 -23.89 -5.93 -4.20
C GLY A 244 -22.70 -5.89 -5.15
N TRP A 245 -21.51 -5.63 -4.62
CA TRP A 245 -20.29 -5.66 -5.42
C TRP A 245 -19.14 -6.32 -4.67
N ARG A 246 -18.24 -6.96 -5.41
CA ARG A 246 -16.97 -7.47 -4.91
C ARG A 246 -15.86 -6.57 -5.42
N LEU A 247 -15.06 -6.02 -4.51
CA LEU A 247 -13.87 -5.25 -4.85
C LEU A 247 -12.62 -6.12 -4.73
N ASP A 248 -11.94 -6.36 -5.84
CA ASP A 248 -10.69 -7.09 -5.90
C ASP A 248 -9.51 -6.14 -5.74
N GLN A 249 -8.91 -6.15 -4.55
CA GLN A 249 -7.82 -5.23 -4.22
C GLN A 249 -6.48 -5.70 -4.79
N GLN A 250 -6.17 -5.27 -6.02
CA GLN A 250 -4.91 -5.60 -6.68
C GLN A 250 -3.70 -4.87 -6.06
N PHE A 251 -3.87 -3.58 -5.72
CA PHE A 251 -2.78 -2.70 -5.29
C PHE A 251 -2.55 -2.71 -3.78
N ILE A 252 -2.30 -3.90 -3.22
CA ILE A 252 -2.02 -4.07 -1.79
C ILE A 252 -0.54 -3.91 -1.49
N LYS A 253 -0.24 -3.36 -0.30
CA LYS A 253 1.15 -3.20 0.14
C LYS A 253 1.86 -4.55 0.16
N ASN A 254 3.05 -4.60 -0.45
CA ASN A 254 3.91 -5.78 -0.56
C ASN A 254 3.31 -6.91 -1.41
N ASN A 255 2.21 -6.68 -2.14
CA ASN A 255 1.76 -7.59 -3.16
C ASN A 255 2.53 -7.31 -4.46
N ASN A 256 3.48 -8.19 -4.79
CA ASN A 256 4.25 -8.10 -6.04
C ASN A 256 3.70 -9.05 -7.11
N ASP A 257 2.70 -9.86 -6.78
CA ASP A 257 2.09 -10.83 -7.66
C ASP A 257 0.75 -10.27 -8.16
N PRO A 258 0.63 -9.90 -9.44
CA PRO A 258 -0.60 -9.33 -9.98
C PRO A 258 -1.75 -10.33 -10.03
N GLU A 259 -1.47 -11.64 -10.01
CA GLU A 259 -2.49 -12.71 -10.00
C GLU A 259 -3.01 -12.97 -8.57
N ASN A 260 -2.28 -12.50 -7.55
CA ASN A 260 -2.68 -12.63 -6.17
C ASN A 260 -3.72 -11.56 -5.79
N THR A 261 -4.99 -11.84 -6.08
CA THR A 261 -6.16 -11.03 -5.75
C THR A 261 -6.88 -11.52 -4.49
N VAL A 262 -6.17 -12.21 -3.58
CA VAL A 262 -6.71 -12.90 -2.38
C VAL A 262 -7.53 -11.99 -1.43
N PHE A 263 -7.48 -10.67 -1.61
CA PHE A 263 -8.21 -9.69 -0.81
C PHE A 263 -9.40 -9.10 -1.57
N GLY A 264 -10.34 -9.96 -1.95
CA GLY A 264 -11.67 -9.54 -2.38
C GLY A 264 -12.51 -9.08 -1.19
N THR A 265 -13.18 -7.94 -1.29
CA THR A 265 -14.15 -7.49 -0.28
C THR A 265 -15.53 -7.46 -0.91
N ALA A 266 -16.41 -8.37 -0.50
CA ALA A 266 -17.81 -8.36 -0.90
C ALA A 266 -18.59 -7.37 -0.02
N ILE A 267 -19.34 -6.48 -0.65
CA ILE A 267 -20.11 -5.42 0.00
C ILE A 267 -21.55 -5.50 -0.51
N TRP A 268 -22.49 -5.61 0.42
CA TRP A 268 -23.91 -5.51 0.14
C TRP A 268 -24.32 -4.06 0.10
N ASP A 269 -25.16 -3.72 -0.87
CA ASP A 269 -25.72 -2.37 -0.90
C ASP A 269 -26.69 -2.15 0.26
N CYS A 270 -26.93 -0.88 0.57
CA CYS A 270 -27.79 -0.48 1.67
C CYS A 270 -28.88 0.46 1.17
N ASP A 271 -30.09 0.35 1.72
CA ASP A 271 -31.23 1.19 1.36
C ASP A 271 -31.04 2.68 1.72
N LYS A 272 -30.08 2.99 2.60
CA LYS A 272 -29.74 4.36 2.95
C LYS A 272 -28.76 4.93 1.92
N PRO A 273 -29.10 6.03 1.20
CA PRO A 273 -28.25 6.61 0.15
C PRO A 273 -26.79 6.83 0.55
N ILE A 274 -26.55 7.21 1.81
CA ILE A 274 -25.22 7.46 2.37
C ILE A 274 -24.31 6.20 2.41
N TYR A 275 -24.88 5.01 2.32
CA TYR A 275 -24.17 3.74 2.26
C TYR A 275 -24.47 2.95 0.97
N SER A 276 -25.18 3.55 0.00
CA SER A 276 -25.60 2.89 -1.24
C SER A 276 -24.47 2.88 -2.29
N GLY A 277 -23.36 2.22 -1.96
CA GLY A 277 -22.18 2.18 -2.82
C GLY A 277 -22.43 1.55 -4.20
N ALA A 278 -23.32 0.58 -4.30
CA ALA A 278 -23.61 -0.08 -5.57
C ALA A 278 -24.37 0.85 -6.51
N LEU A 279 -25.31 1.64 -6.00
CA LEU A 279 -26.02 2.64 -6.81
C LEU A 279 -25.08 3.71 -7.34
N TYR A 280 -24.10 4.16 -6.55
CA TYR A 280 -23.08 5.09 -7.05
C TYR A 280 -22.22 4.44 -8.13
N LEU A 281 -21.76 3.20 -7.93
CA LEU A 281 -21.02 2.48 -8.96
C LEU A 281 -21.83 2.31 -10.25
N LEU A 282 -23.10 1.92 -10.13
CA LEU A 282 -24.02 1.76 -11.26
C LEU A 282 -24.19 3.08 -12.03
N ALA A 283 -24.41 4.19 -11.32
CA ALA A 283 -24.51 5.50 -11.93
C ALA A 283 -23.23 5.90 -12.67
N LEU A 284 -22.06 5.59 -12.09
CA LEU A 284 -20.76 5.84 -12.73
C LEU A 284 -20.58 4.98 -13.98
N ALA A 285 -20.94 3.70 -13.90
CA ALA A 285 -20.79 2.75 -14.99
C ALA A 285 -21.70 3.08 -16.18
N LEU A 286 -22.95 3.46 -15.92
CA LEU A 286 -23.89 3.90 -16.97
C LEU A 286 -23.40 5.19 -17.63
N ALA A 287 -22.96 6.17 -16.84
CA ALA A 287 -22.39 7.42 -17.36
C ALA A 287 -21.11 7.20 -18.20
N ASP A 288 -20.39 6.11 -17.95
CA ASP A 288 -19.16 5.75 -18.65
C ASP A 288 -19.40 4.79 -19.82
N ASN A 289 -20.65 4.39 -20.08
CA ASN A 289 -21.01 3.30 -21.00
C ASN A 289 -20.18 2.03 -20.74
N ALA A 290 -19.97 1.71 -19.46
CA ALA A 290 -19.11 0.61 -19.03
C ALA A 290 -19.86 -0.71 -18.86
N LEU A 291 -21.19 -0.68 -18.70
CA LEU A 291 -22.00 -1.89 -18.53
C LEU A 291 -22.36 -2.52 -19.88
N TYR A 292 -22.19 -3.83 -19.98
CA TYR A 292 -22.51 -4.57 -21.19
C TYR A 292 -24.01 -4.77 -21.33
N GLY A 293 -24.56 -4.36 -22.48
CA GLY A 293 -25.96 -4.56 -22.82
C GLY A 293 -26.94 -3.59 -22.14
N PHE A 294 -26.44 -2.56 -21.45
CA PHE A 294 -27.25 -1.57 -20.75
C PHE A 294 -26.81 -0.15 -21.09
N SER A 295 -27.75 0.68 -21.52
CA SER A 295 -27.55 2.10 -21.79
C SER A 295 -28.36 2.99 -20.83
N THR A 296 -29.39 2.44 -20.18
CA THR A 296 -30.26 3.21 -19.28
C THR A 296 -30.40 2.54 -17.90
N PRO A 297 -30.67 3.31 -16.83
CA PRO A 297 -31.00 2.74 -15.53
C PRO A 297 -32.19 1.77 -15.58
N GLU A 298 -33.23 2.11 -16.35
CA GLU A 298 -34.47 1.35 -16.44
C GLU A 298 -34.20 -0.09 -16.92
N GLU A 299 -33.37 -0.27 -17.95
CA GLU A 299 -32.99 -1.60 -18.45
C GLU A 299 -32.31 -2.47 -17.39
N VAL A 300 -31.54 -1.86 -16.48
CA VAL A 300 -30.88 -2.56 -15.37
C VAL A 300 -31.92 -2.96 -14.31
N PHE A 301 -32.83 -2.06 -13.94
CA PHE A 301 -33.89 -2.34 -12.96
C PHE A 301 -34.95 -3.33 -13.47
N GLU A 302 -35.11 -3.47 -14.78
CA GLU A 302 -35.96 -4.49 -15.39
C GLU A 302 -35.33 -5.88 -15.43
N GLN A 303 -34.04 -6.02 -15.12
CA GLN A 303 -33.38 -7.33 -15.13
C GLN A 303 -34.01 -8.31 -14.15
N ARG A 304 -33.96 -9.58 -14.54
CA ARG A 304 -34.37 -10.74 -13.74
C ARG A 304 -33.23 -11.73 -13.73
N ILE A 305 -32.98 -12.30 -12.56
CA ILE A 305 -32.00 -13.38 -12.42
C ILE A 305 -32.57 -14.60 -13.16
N PRO A 306 -31.82 -15.22 -14.09
CA PRO A 306 -32.30 -16.36 -14.86
C PRO A 306 -32.78 -17.51 -13.95
N GLU A 307 -33.81 -18.21 -14.39
CA GLU A 307 -34.35 -19.35 -13.65
C GLU A 307 -33.27 -20.42 -13.42
N GLY A 308 -33.14 -20.89 -12.18
CA GLY A 308 -32.10 -21.84 -11.77
C GLY A 308 -30.75 -21.21 -11.41
N GLN A 309 -30.61 -19.88 -11.42
CA GLN A 309 -29.44 -19.16 -10.90
C GLN A 309 -29.76 -18.41 -9.60
N ASP A 310 -28.79 -18.36 -8.70
CA ASP A 310 -28.91 -17.65 -7.41
C ASP A 310 -28.54 -16.15 -7.52
N GLU A 311 -27.74 -15.81 -8.53
CA GLU A 311 -27.20 -14.47 -8.77
C GLU A 311 -26.98 -14.21 -10.26
N LEU A 312 -26.94 -12.93 -10.64
CA LEU A 312 -26.58 -12.47 -11.97
C LEU A 312 -25.42 -11.48 -11.86
N VAL A 313 -24.24 -11.89 -12.34
CA VAL A 313 -23.06 -11.02 -12.44
C VAL A 313 -23.19 -10.12 -13.67
N LEU A 314 -23.19 -8.81 -13.45
CA LEU A 314 -23.21 -7.82 -14.53
C LEU A 314 -21.82 -7.74 -15.16
N ARG A 315 -21.80 -7.78 -16.51
CA ARG A 315 -20.55 -7.74 -17.28
C ARG A 315 -20.19 -6.32 -17.66
N TRP A 316 -18.89 -6.04 -17.70
CA TRP A 316 -18.35 -4.80 -18.25
C TRP A 316 -18.17 -4.93 -19.77
N ASN A 317 -18.21 -3.82 -20.49
CA ASN A 317 -17.74 -3.73 -21.86
C ASN A 317 -16.21 -3.89 -21.89
N GLU A 318 -15.68 -4.66 -22.84
CA GLU A 318 -14.23 -4.93 -22.96
C GLU A 318 -13.41 -3.62 -23.02
N GLU A 319 -13.92 -2.61 -23.72
CA GLU A 319 -13.29 -1.29 -23.84
C GLU A 319 -13.23 -0.50 -22.52
N ALA A 320 -14.09 -0.84 -21.56
CA ALA A 320 -14.21 -0.15 -20.28
C ALA A 320 -13.49 -0.86 -19.13
N GLU A 321 -13.11 -2.14 -19.29
CA GLU A 321 -12.46 -2.94 -18.24
C GLU A 321 -11.24 -2.26 -17.64
N ASP A 322 -10.39 -1.69 -18.50
CA ASP A 322 -9.21 -0.96 -18.11
C ASP A 322 -9.47 0.51 -17.76
N ARG A 323 -10.68 1.04 -17.95
CA ARG A 323 -10.96 2.44 -17.61
C ARG A 323 -11.00 2.62 -16.09
N CYS A 324 -10.44 3.72 -15.61
CA CYS A 324 -10.52 4.07 -14.19
C CYS A 324 -11.95 4.52 -13.84
N ILE A 325 -12.49 4.02 -12.73
CA ILE A 325 -13.82 4.41 -12.25
C ILE A 325 -13.79 5.84 -11.70
N VAL A 326 -12.74 6.13 -10.91
CA VAL A 326 -12.52 7.42 -10.24
C VAL A 326 -11.48 8.21 -11.03
N ARG A 327 -11.94 9.27 -11.68
CA ARG A 327 -11.16 10.07 -12.63
C ARG A 327 -11.15 11.55 -12.26
N GLY A 328 -10.14 12.28 -12.76
CA GLY A 328 -10.09 13.73 -12.61
C GLY A 328 -11.29 14.39 -13.28
N VAL A 329 -11.91 15.38 -12.62
CA VAL A 329 -13.05 16.11 -13.19
C VAL A 329 -12.72 17.60 -13.25
N THR A 330 -12.91 18.19 -14.43
CA THR A 330 -12.71 19.62 -14.70
C THR A 330 -14.00 20.23 -15.25
N ALA A 331 -13.99 21.55 -15.49
CA ALA A 331 -15.10 22.22 -16.18
C ALA A 331 -15.30 21.72 -17.63
N GLU A 332 -14.26 21.17 -18.26
CA GLU A 332 -14.28 20.66 -19.63
C GLU A 332 -14.82 19.22 -19.72
N GLY A 333 -14.89 18.50 -18.59
CA GLY A 333 -15.41 17.14 -18.52
C GLY A 333 -14.62 16.23 -17.59
N VAL A 334 -14.74 14.93 -17.83
CA VAL A 334 -14.04 13.88 -17.07
C VAL A 334 -12.79 13.46 -17.84
N SER A 335 -11.64 13.50 -17.19
CA SER A 335 -10.38 13.01 -17.75
C SER A 335 -10.39 11.49 -17.85
N GLU A 336 -9.61 10.89 -18.76
CA GLU A 336 -9.34 9.44 -18.74
C GLU A 336 -8.30 9.04 -17.68
N ASP A 337 -7.52 9.98 -17.17
CA ASP A 337 -6.56 9.74 -16.11
C ASP A 337 -7.25 9.49 -14.76
N PRO A 338 -6.73 8.58 -13.92
CA PRO A 338 -7.25 8.36 -12.59
C PRO A 338 -7.12 9.62 -11.73
N LEU A 339 -8.04 9.81 -10.79
CA LEU A 339 -7.86 10.77 -9.71
C LEU A 339 -6.60 10.40 -8.91
N THR A 340 -5.73 11.37 -8.67
CA THR A 340 -4.48 11.12 -7.96
C THR A 340 -4.65 11.35 -6.46
N LYS A 341 -3.81 10.67 -5.67
CA LYS A 341 -3.77 10.86 -4.21
C LYS A 341 -3.56 12.32 -3.80
N GLU A 342 -2.88 13.11 -4.62
CA GLU A 342 -2.59 14.51 -4.30
C GLU A 342 -3.81 15.43 -4.48
N THR A 343 -4.81 15.01 -5.27
CA THR A 343 -6.03 15.77 -5.57
C THR A 343 -7.29 15.18 -4.95
N TYR A 344 -7.19 13.99 -4.35
CA TYR A 344 -8.15 13.44 -3.39
C TYR A 344 -7.91 14.03 -2.01
#